data_AF-A0A1V5PUN8-F1
#
_entry.id   AF-A0A1V5PUN8-F1
#
_cell.length_a   1.000
_cell.length_b   1.000
_cell.length_c   1.000
_cell.angle_alpha   90.00
_cell.angle_beta   90.00
_cell.angle_gamma   90.00
#
_symmetry.space_group_name_H-M   'P 1'
#
loop_
_entity.id
_entity.type
_entity.pdbx_description
1 polymer ?
#
loop_
_entity_poly.entity_id
_entity_poly.type
_entity_poly.pdbx_seq_one_letter_code
_entity_poly.pdbx_strand_id
1 'polypeptide(L)'
;MIDLCETLQASKSAISTSTRLLDEMGLIERAPSPLPRQVYFRFAPGGWVTFMRMYLRMMASLHEIAERGLVLLKDEDPALRERLQEAHDMFSLIEDELPALLEHIESQRMS
;
A
#
# COMPACT_ATOMS: atom_id res chain seq x y z
N MET A 1 14.21 9.06 21.21
CA MET A 1 14.24 8.57 19.82
C MET A 1 14.93 7.22 19.83
N ILE A 2 14.45 6.25 19.06
CA ILE A 2 14.68 4.81 19.28
C ILE A 2 15.65 4.26 18.23
N ASP A 3 16.65 3.45 18.63
CA ASP A 3 17.50 2.70 17.68
C ASP A 3 16.69 1.55 17.08
N LEU A 4 16.52 1.59 15.75
CA LEU A 4 15.77 0.59 14.98
C LEU A 4 16.43 -0.79 15.00
N CYS A 5 17.76 -0.87 15.00
CA CYS A 5 18.46 -2.17 15.02
C CYS A 5 18.20 -2.90 16.34
N GLU A 6 18.32 -2.18 17.45
CA GLU A 6 18.09 -2.70 18.79
C GLU A 6 16.60 -3.05 19.01
N THR A 7 15.70 -2.17 18.60
CA THR A 7 14.27 -2.36 18.90
C THR A 7 13.63 -3.45 18.05
N LEU A 8 13.98 -3.51 16.77
CA LEU A 8 13.45 -4.50 15.84
C LEU A 8 14.29 -5.79 15.81
N GLN A 9 15.35 -5.88 16.63
CA GLN A 9 16.27 -7.01 16.68
C GLN A 9 16.75 -7.42 15.27
N ALA A 10 17.09 -6.42 14.46
CA ALA A 10 17.41 -6.58 13.04
C ALA A 10 18.82 -6.09 12.74
N SER A 11 19.44 -6.65 11.70
CA SER A 11 20.77 -6.24 11.28
C SER A 11 20.79 -4.84 10.68
N LYS A 12 21.94 -4.16 10.74
CA LYS A 12 22.13 -2.85 10.08
C LYS A 12 21.84 -2.90 8.58
N SER A 13 22.16 -4.01 7.91
CA SER A 13 21.87 -4.19 6.49
C SER A 13 20.37 -4.32 6.24
N ALA A 14 19.63 -5.07 7.06
CA ALA A 14 18.18 -5.18 6.95
C ALA A 14 17.49 -3.82 7.19
N ILE A 15 17.90 -3.09 8.24
CA ILE A 15 17.37 -1.75 8.51
C ILE A 15 17.67 -0.79 7.33
N SER A 16 18.88 -0.80 6.78
CA SER A 16 19.26 0.04 5.64
C SER A 16 18.43 -0.26 4.40
N THR A 17 18.23 -1.54 4.08
CA THR A 17 17.41 -1.96 2.93
C THR A 17 15.94 -1.55 3.12
N SER A 18 15.36 -1.86 4.28
CA SER A 18 13.94 -1.55 4.55
C SER A 18 13.68 -0.05 4.61
N THR A 19 14.56 0.73 5.25
CA THR A 19 14.40 2.19 5.31
C THR A 19 14.55 2.83 3.94
N ARG A 20 15.49 2.36 3.10
CA ARG A 20 15.58 2.82 1.70
C ARG A 20 14.30 2.51 0.93
N LEU A 21 13.78 1.29 1.03
CA LEU A 21 12.55 0.89 0.34
C LEU A 21 11.36 1.76 0.77
N LEU A 22 11.18 1.97 2.08
CA LEU A 22 10.08 2.79 2.61
C LEU A 22 10.22 4.27 2.24
N ASP A 23 11.44 4.79 2.13
CA ASP A 23 11.76 6.16 1.67
C ASP A 23 11.45 6.29 0.17
N GLU A 24 11.86 5.32 -0.65
CA GLU A 24 11.53 5.24 -2.09
C GLU A 24 10.02 5.13 -2.34
N MET A 25 9.28 4.45 -1.45
CA MET A 25 7.82 4.38 -1.47
C MET A 25 7.13 5.66 -0.95
N GLY A 26 7.89 6.60 -0.38
CA GLY A 26 7.35 7.84 0.22
C GLY A 26 6.56 7.61 1.52
N LEU A 27 6.77 6.49 2.20
CA LEU A 27 6.10 6.17 3.47
C LEU A 27 6.84 6.74 4.68
N ILE A 28 8.16 6.87 4.56
CA ILE A 28 9.00 7.54 5.56
C ILE A 28 9.81 8.63 4.86
N GLU A 29 10.36 9.53 5.66
CA GLU A 29 11.32 10.53 5.21
C GLU A 29 12.43 10.69 6.25
N ARG A 30 13.57 11.21 5.80
CA ARG A 30 14.69 11.54 6.69
C ARG A 30 14.31 12.70 7.60
N ALA A 31 14.55 12.53 8.90
CA ALA A 31 14.35 13.54 9.93
C ALA A 31 15.70 14.15 10.37
N PRO A 32 15.72 15.41 10.83
CA PRO A 32 16.92 16.01 11.41
C PRO A 32 17.41 15.22 12.62
N SER A 33 18.73 14.93 12.67
CA SER A 33 19.37 14.32 13.83
C SER A 33 20.12 15.37 14.66
N PRO A 34 19.88 15.46 15.98
CA PRO A 34 20.69 16.26 16.90
C PRO A 34 22.05 15.61 17.19
N LEU A 35 22.23 14.33 16.84
CA LEU A 35 23.49 13.60 17.00
C LEU A 35 24.26 13.54 15.67
N PRO A 36 25.56 13.90 15.66
CA PRO A 36 26.40 13.78 14.47
C PRO A 36 26.42 12.33 13.95
N ARG A 37 26.32 12.18 12.62
CA ARG A 37 26.42 10.90 11.87
C ARG A 37 25.28 9.90 12.10
N GLN A 38 24.20 10.26 12.77
CA GLN A 38 22.99 9.43 12.81
C GLN A 38 21.97 9.90 11.77
N VAL A 39 21.37 8.95 11.06
CA VAL A 39 20.25 9.21 10.13
C VAL A 39 18.98 8.79 10.84
N TYR A 40 18.04 9.72 10.95
CA TYR A 40 16.73 9.46 11.54
C TYR A 40 15.67 9.41 10.46
N PHE A 41 14.62 8.66 10.75
CA PHE A 41 13.46 8.54 9.88
C PHE A 41 12.21 8.84 10.70
N ARG A 42 11.22 9.43 10.03
CA ARG A 42 9.87 9.58 10.55
C ARG A 42 8.88 9.15 9.49
N PHE A 43 7.69 8.76 9.92
CA PHE A 43 6.60 8.51 8.98
C PHE A 43 6.26 9.81 8.24
N ALA A 44 6.14 9.74 6.91
CA ALA A 44 5.92 10.91 6.09
C ALA A 44 4.52 11.50 6.35
N PRO A 45 4.38 12.84 6.42
CA PRO A 45 3.08 13.46 6.35
C PRO A 45 2.34 13.02 5.08
N GLY A 46 1.20 12.36 5.23
CA GLY A 46 0.42 11.81 4.12
C GLY A 46 0.77 10.38 3.75
N GLY A 47 1.78 9.78 4.39
CA GLY A 47 2.24 8.41 4.10
C GLY A 47 1.14 7.34 4.18
N TRP A 48 0.11 7.53 5.02
CA TRP A 48 -1.04 6.62 5.06
C TRP A 48 -1.88 6.67 3.80
N VAL A 49 -2.08 7.84 3.20
CA VAL A 49 -2.80 7.93 1.94
C VAL A 49 -1.95 7.35 0.81
N THR A 50 -0.64 7.63 0.79
CA THR A 50 0.30 6.98 -0.14
C THR A 50 0.20 5.46 -0.05
N PHE A 51 0.23 4.90 1.16
CA PHE A 51 0.08 3.46 1.40
C PHE A 51 -1.25 2.93 0.87
N MET A 52 -2.38 3.60 1.17
CA MET A 52 -3.69 3.19 0.68
C MET A 52 -3.80 3.25 -0.85
N ARG A 53 -3.19 4.25 -1.50
CA ARG A 53 -3.13 4.32 -2.97
C ARG A 53 -2.29 3.17 -3.57
N MET A 54 -1.21 2.76 -2.91
CA MET A 54 -0.46 1.56 -3.32
C MET A 54 -1.29 0.29 -3.18
N TYR A 55 -2.00 0.15 -2.06
CA TYR A 55 -2.87 -1.00 -1.80
C TYR A 55 -4.01 -1.07 -2.83
N LEU A 56 -4.64 0.06 -3.16
CA LEU A 56 -5.69 0.13 -4.18
C LEU A 56 -5.19 -0.31 -5.56
N ARG A 57 -3.98 0.11 -5.97
CA ARG A 57 -3.37 -0.35 -7.23
C ARG A 57 -3.15 -1.86 -7.27
N MET A 58 -2.76 -2.46 -6.14
CA MET A 58 -2.62 -3.91 -6.04
C MET A 58 -3.96 -4.62 -6.17
N MET A 59 -5.03 -4.08 -5.56
CA MET A 59 -6.39 -4.63 -5.70
C MET A 59 -6.88 -4.55 -7.14
N ALA A 60 -6.62 -3.44 -7.84
CA ALA A 60 -6.93 -3.31 -9.26
C ALA A 60 -6.24 -4.37 -10.12
N SER A 61 -4.97 -4.70 -9.83
CA SER A 61 -4.30 -5.81 -10.52
C SER A 61 -4.95 -7.17 -10.23
N LEU A 62 -5.48 -7.40 -9.02
CA LEU A 62 -6.22 -8.62 -8.70
C LEU A 62 -7.59 -8.65 -9.38
N HIS A 63 -8.23 -7.50 -9.50
CA HIS A 63 -9.48 -7.33 -10.24
C HIS A 63 -9.31 -7.71 -11.73
N GLU A 64 -8.29 -7.19 -12.40
CA GLU A 64 -7.95 -7.54 -13.79
C GLU A 64 -7.65 -9.05 -13.97
N ILE A 65 -7.11 -9.71 -12.94
CA ILE A 65 -6.93 -11.17 -12.95
C ILE A 65 -8.27 -11.88 -12.85
N ALA A 66 -9.16 -11.41 -11.97
CA ALA A 66 -10.51 -11.97 -11.82
C ALA A 66 -11.34 -11.82 -13.10
N GLU A 67 -11.33 -10.64 -13.73
CA GLU A 67 -12.00 -10.37 -15.01
C GLU A 67 -11.52 -11.34 -16.11
N ARG A 68 -10.20 -11.49 -16.26
CA ARG A 68 -9.63 -12.44 -17.24
C ARG A 68 -10.03 -13.87 -16.94
N GLY A 69 -10.06 -14.26 -15.66
CA GLY A 69 -10.55 -15.57 -15.24
C GLY A 69 -12.01 -15.81 -15.62
N LEU A 70 -12.88 -14.83 -15.39
CA LEU A 70 -14.30 -14.91 -15.75
C LEU A 70 -14.51 -15.03 -17.26
N VAL A 71 -13.71 -14.33 -18.08
CA VAL A 71 -13.75 -14.45 -19.54
C VAL A 71 -13.38 -15.86 -20.00
N LEU A 72 -12.36 -16.47 -19.39
CA LEU A 72 -11.92 -17.83 -19.73
C LEU A 72 -12.96 -18.90 -19.37
N LEU A 73 -13.72 -18.68 -18.29
CA LEU A 73 -14.70 -19.64 -17.78
C LEU A 73 -16.13 -19.38 -18.28
N LYS A 74 -16.31 -18.50 -19.27
CA LYS A 74 -17.65 -18.04 -19.71
C LYS A 74 -18.60 -19.18 -20.12
N ASP A 75 -18.05 -20.24 -20.69
CA ASP A 75 -18.78 -21.40 -21.23
C ASP A 75 -18.76 -22.61 -20.26
N GLU A 76 -18.11 -22.45 -19.10
CA GLU A 76 -17.99 -23.48 -18.06
C GLU A 76 -19.17 -23.43 -17.07
N ASP A 77 -19.26 -24.46 -16.22
CA ASP A 77 -20.25 -24.54 -15.15
C ASP A 77 -20.23 -23.25 -14.30
N PRO A 78 -21.38 -22.57 -14.12
CA PRO A 78 -21.48 -21.37 -13.28
C PRO A 78 -20.86 -21.52 -11.88
N ALA A 79 -20.91 -22.72 -11.28
CA ALA A 79 -20.31 -22.99 -9.99
C ALA A 79 -18.77 -22.77 -9.97
N LEU A 80 -18.11 -22.90 -11.12
CA LEU A 80 -16.67 -22.65 -11.26
C LEU A 80 -16.31 -21.15 -11.29
N ARG A 81 -17.30 -20.28 -11.54
CA ARG A 81 -17.13 -18.82 -11.64
C ARG A 81 -17.46 -18.07 -10.36
N GLU A 82 -18.20 -18.67 -9.44
CA GLU A 82 -18.76 -18.00 -8.25
C GLU A 82 -17.70 -17.23 -7.44
N ARG A 83 -16.59 -17.88 -7.11
CA ARG A 83 -15.50 -17.25 -6.33
C ARG A 83 -14.79 -16.11 -7.07
N LEU A 84 -14.70 -16.21 -8.40
CA LEU A 84 -14.11 -15.13 -9.22
C LEU A 84 -15.07 -13.95 -9.35
N GLN A 85 -16.38 -14.23 -9.42
CA GLN A 85 -17.40 -13.21 -9.45
C GLN A 85 -17.47 -12.44 -8.13
N GLU A 86 -17.41 -13.15 -6.99
CA GLU A 86 -17.33 -12.52 -5.66
C GLU A 86 -16.13 -11.57 -5.54
N ALA A 87 -14.95 -12.02 -6.00
CA ALA A 87 -13.74 -11.20 -5.99
C ALA A 87 -13.86 -9.98 -6.93
N HIS A 88 -14.37 -10.19 -8.14
CA HIS A 88 -14.64 -9.12 -9.12
C HIS A 88 -15.57 -8.05 -8.52
N ASP A 89 -16.72 -8.45 -8.00
CA ASP A 89 -17.73 -7.51 -7.50
C ASP A 89 -17.21 -6.70 -6.31
N MET A 90 -16.46 -7.36 -5.42
CA MET A 90 -15.82 -6.69 -4.29
C MET A 90 -14.76 -5.68 -4.75
N PHE A 91 -13.86 -6.05 -5.67
CA PHE A 91 -12.81 -5.15 -6.13
C PHE A 91 -13.36 -3.99 -6.97
N SER A 92 -14.37 -4.24 -7.80
CA SER A 92 -15.08 -3.18 -8.54
C SER A 92 -15.65 -2.13 -7.59
N LEU A 93 -16.34 -2.53 -6.51
CA LEU A 93 -16.89 -1.57 -5.55
C LEU A 93 -15.80 -0.76 -4.83
N ILE A 94 -14.68 -1.41 -4.52
CA ILE A 94 -13.54 -0.77 -3.85
C ILE A 94 -12.89 0.28 -4.76
N GLU A 95 -12.74 -0.03 -6.05
CA GLU A 95 -12.21 0.89 -7.06
C GLU A 95 -13.11 2.09 -7.30
N ASP A 96 -14.43 1.93 -7.16
CA ASP A 96 -15.38 3.02 -7.32
C ASP A 96 -15.38 3.96 -6.10
N GLU A 97 -15.36 3.41 -4.88
CA GLU A 97 -15.61 4.20 -3.66
C GLU A 97 -14.33 4.76 -3.01
N LEU A 98 -13.23 3.99 -2.98
CA LEU A 98 -12.05 4.39 -2.22
C LEU A 98 -11.30 5.60 -2.79
N PRO A 99 -11.15 5.81 -4.12
CA PRO A 99 -10.43 6.98 -4.64
C PRO A 99 -10.98 8.30 -4.10
N ALA A 100 -12.31 8.47 -4.15
CA ALA A 100 -12.97 9.69 -3.69
C ALA A 100 -12.78 9.92 -2.18
N LEU A 101 -12.83 8.86 -1.38
CA LEU A 101 -12.55 8.93 0.06
C LEU A 101 -11.11 9.37 0.32
N LEU A 102 -10.13 8.82 -0.40
CA LEU A 102 -8.71 9.17 -0.23
C LEU A 102 -8.44 10.62 -0.63
N GLU A 103 -9.06 11.11 -1.71
CA GLU A 103 -8.98 12.52 -2.12
C GLU A 103 -9.59 13.45 -1.06
N HIS A 104 -10.73 13.07 -0.47
CA HIS A 104 -11.33 13.84 0.61
C HIS A 104 -10.40 13.94 1.82
N ILE A 105 -9.78 12.82 2.25
CA ILE A 105 -8.84 12.80 3.38
C ILE A 105 -7.61 13.68 3.09
N GLU A 106 -7.08 13.66 1.87
CA GLU A 106 -5.98 14.55 1.47
C GLU A 106 -6.38 16.02 1.54
N SER A 107 -7.56 16.38 1.05
CA SER A 107 -8.05 17.77 1.08
C SER A 107 -8.17 18.32 2.50
N GLN A 108 -8.67 17.52 3.45
CA GLN A 108 -8.81 17.88 4.87
C GLN A 108 -7.46 18.05 5.59
N ARG A 109 -6.38 17.45 5.06
CA ARG A 109 -5.02 17.62 5.59
C ARG A 109 -4.36 18.91 5.09
N MET A 110 -4.79 19.41 3.94
CA MET A 110 -4.23 20.61 3.30
C MET A 110 -4.95 21.90 3.71
N SER A 111 -6.11 21.80 4.35
CA SER A 111 -6.87 22.89 4.97
C SER A 111 -6.42 23.18 6.40
#